data_AF-A0A392MG65-F1
#
_entry.id   AF-A0A392MG65-F1
#
_cell.length_a   1.000
_cell.length_b   1.000
_cell.length_c   1.000
_cell.angle_alpha   90.00
_cell.angle_beta   90.00
_cell.angle_gamma   90.00
#
_symmetry.space_group_name_H-M   'P 1'
#
loop_
_entity.id
_entity.type
_entity.pdbx_description
1 polymer ?
#
loop_
_entity_poly.entity_id
_entity_poly.type
_entity_poly.pdbx_seq_one_letter_code
_entity_poly.pdbx_strand_id
1 'polypeptide(L)'
;MPKKVPRPMAPSQFRFESAWLLDKTYKDMMAASWNQNQSVSNNLVHVQQELKRWRFQTCDQILRTKKHLMARIAGIQRSLQHGNTRRGIWQLESKLQGELREILKQEELMWFQRSRAKWLKDGARNT
;
A
#
# COMPACT_ATOMS: atom_id res chain seq x y z
N MET A 1 -21.45 -32.06 24.69
CA MET A 1 -20.75 -30.81 24.31
C MET A 1 -19.52 -31.17 23.47
N PRO A 2 -19.48 -30.97 22.14
CA PRO A 2 -18.27 -31.27 21.38
C PRO A 2 -17.22 -30.17 21.61
N LYS A 3 -16.01 -30.58 22.03
CA LYS A 3 -14.85 -29.71 22.25
C LYS A 3 -14.34 -29.19 20.90
N LYS A 4 -14.26 -27.87 20.72
CA LYS A 4 -13.62 -27.25 19.54
C LYS A 4 -12.12 -27.55 19.57
N VAL A 5 -11.64 -28.35 18.62
CA VAL A 5 -10.22 -28.63 18.43
C VAL A 5 -9.55 -27.39 17.79
N PRO A 6 -8.40 -26.90 18.28
CA PRO A 6 -7.68 -25.81 17.63
C PRO A 6 -7.12 -26.33 16.30
N ARG A 7 -7.61 -25.78 15.17
CA ARG A 7 -7.06 -26.13 13.86
C ARG A 7 -5.67 -25.51 13.73
N PRO A 8 -4.64 -26.28 13.33
CA PRO A 8 -3.33 -25.70 13.03
C PRO A 8 -3.50 -24.69 11.88
N MET A 9 -3.31 -23.40 12.18
CA MET A 9 -3.22 -22.38 11.15
C MET A 9 -1.93 -22.66 10.38
N ALA A 10 -2.06 -23.19 9.16
CA ALA A 10 -0.93 -23.26 8.23
C ALA A 10 -0.25 -21.88 8.19
N PRO A 11 1.09 -21.81 8.28
CA PRO A 11 1.81 -20.54 8.24
C PRO A 11 1.37 -19.75 7.01
N SER A 12 1.08 -18.46 7.19
CA SER A 12 0.66 -17.59 6.10
C SER A 12 1.75 -17.58 5.00
N GLN A 13 1.53 -18.35 3.93
CA GLN A 13 2.44 -18.37 2.79
C GLN A 13 2.46 -16.98 2.15
N PHE A 14 3.67 -16.54 1.80
CA PHE A 14 3.84 -15.33 1.00
C PHE A 14 3.26 -15.58 -0.39
N ARG A 15 2.39 -14.68 -0.84
CA ARG A 15 1.78 -14.76 -2.16
C ARG A 15 1.99 -13.44 -2.88
N PHE A 16 2.33 -13.56 -4.16
CA PHE A 16 2.45 -12.43 -5.05
C PHE A 16 1.07 -11.78 -5.27
N GLU A 17 1.00 -10.46 -5.17
CA GLU A 17 -0.19 -9.68 -5.55
C GLU A 17 0.15 -8.91 -6.84
N SER A 18 -0.64 -9.10 -7.90
CA SER A 18 -0.43 -8.43 -9.20
C SER A 18 -0.46 -6.90 -9.11
N ALA A 19 -1.08 -6.39 -8.05
CA ALA A 19 -0.95 -5.04 -7.51
C ALA A 19 0.44 -4.44 -7.62
N TRP A 20 1.44 -5.23 -7.27
CA TRP A 20 2.80 -4.75 -7.13
C TRP A 20 3.37 -4.27 -8.46
N LEU A 21 2.91 -4.83 -9.59
CA LEU A 21 3.36 -4.40 -10.93
C LEU A 21 2.91 -2.99 -11.32
N LEU A 22 1.89 -2.45 -10.64
CA LEU A 22 1.36 -1.11 -10.90
C LEU A 22 2.17 -0.03 -10.17
N ASP A 23 2.95 -0.42 -9.16
CA ASP A 23 3.86 0.49 -8.50
C ASP A 23 5.13 0.64 -9.35
N LYS A 24 5.48 1.90 -9.65
CA LYS A 24 6.65 2.24 -10.47
C LYS A 24 7.96 1.74 -9.84
N THR A 25 8.01 1.65 -8.51
CA THR A 25 9.20 1.26 -7.74
C THR A 25 9.38 -0.26 -7.63
N TYR A 26 8.38 -1.05 -8.05
CA TYR A 26 8.43 -2.50 -7.93
C TYR A 26 9.56 -3.12 -8.77
N LYS A 27 9.71 -2.67 -10.02
CA LYS A 27 10.74 -3.20 -10.92
C LYS A 27 12.14 -2.90 -10.38
N ASP A 28 12.34 -1.70 -9.85
CA ASP A 28 13.62 -1.27 -9.28
C ASP A 28 13.95 -2.09 -8.02
N MET A 29 12.98 -2.30 -7.14
CA MET A 29 13.14 -3.15 -5.96
C MET A 29 13.42 -4.62 -6.33
N MET A 30 12.77 -5.16 -7.37
CA MET A 30 13.03 -6.52 -7.84
C MET A 30 14.43 -6.66 -8.44
N ALA A 31 14.89 -5.68 -9.22
CA ALA A 31 16.25 -5.65 -9.74
C ALA A 31 17.30 -5.53 -8.63
N ALA A 32 17.04 -4.70 -7.61
CA ALA A 32 17.94 -4.51 -6.47
C ALA A 32 18.04 -5.75 -5.55
N SER A 33 16.97 -6.56 -5.48
CA SER A 33 16.92 -7.75 -4.63
C SER A 33 17.43 -9.02 -5.31
N TRP A 34 17.79 -8.97 -6.60
CA TRP A 34 18.28 -10.13 -7.34
C TRP A 34 19.79 -10.10 -7.56
N ASN A 35 20.52 -11.08 -7.02
CA ASN A 35 21.96 -11.17 -7.18
C ASN A 35 22.35 -12.33 -8.11
N GLN A 36 22.97 -12.04 -9.26
CA GLN A 36 23.38 -13.05 -10.24
C GLN A 36 24.44 -14.03 -9.71
N ASN A 37 25.17 -13.67 -8.66
CA ASN A 37 26.22 -14.51 -8.07
C ASN A 37 25.72 -15.41 -6.93
N GLN A 38 24.43 -15.35 -6.57
CA GLN A 38 23.82 -16.22 -5.55
C GLN A 38 23.02 -17.35 -6.16
N SER A 39 22.85 -18.43 -5.40
CA SER A 39 21.93 -19.51 -5.76
C SER A 39 20.50 -18.99 -5.89
N VAL A 40 19.74 -19.57 -6.81
CA VAL A 40 18.32 -19.22 -7.03
C VAL A 40 17.53 -19.34 -5.73
N SER A 41 17.77 -20.37 -4.93
CA SER A 41 17.10 -20.59 -3.64
C SER A 41 17.33 -19.44 -2.65
N ASN A 42 18.57 -18.95 -2.55
CA ASN A 42 18.91 -17.84 -1.66
C ASN A 42 18.32 -16.51 -2.15
N ASN A 43 18.37 -16.27 -3.47
CA ASN A 43 17.71 -15.12 -4.08
C ASN A 43 16.20 -15.12 -3.82
N LEU A 44 15.53 -16.27 -3.93
CA LEU A 44 14.09 -16.35 -3.67
C LEU A 44 13.73 -16.00 -2.23
N VAL A 45 14.51 -16.46 -1.25
CA VAL A 45 14.31 -16.10 0.17
C VAL A 45 14.57 -14.61 0.39
N HIS A 46 15.61 -14.07 -0.21
CA HIS A 46 15.95 -12.65 -0.08
C HIS A 46 14.88 -11.75 -0.72
N VAL A 47 14.48 -12.03 -1.95
CA VAL A 47 13.39 -11.34 -2.66
C VAL A 47 12.09 -11.41 -1.87
N GLN A 48 11.77 -12.55 -1.25
CA GLN A 48 10.59 -12.67 -0.39
C GLN A 48 10.65 -11.71 0.82
N GLN A 49 11.81 -11.55 1.44
CA GLN A 49 12.00 -10.64 2.58
C GLN A 49 11.90 -9.18 2.13
N GLU A 50 12.60 -8.82 1.05
CA GLU A 50 12.58 -7.47 0.48
C GLU A 50 11.17 -7.08 0.00
N LEU A 51 10.44 -8.00 -0.63
CA LEU A 51 9.04 -7.77 -1.03
C LEU A 51 8.14 -7.48 0.16
N LYS A 52 8.31 -8.20 1.28
CA LYS A 52 7.53 -7.93 2.51
C LYS A 52 7.86 -6.55 3.07
N ARG A 53 9.13 -6.18 3.08
CA ARG A 53 9.61 -4.89 3.57
C ARG A 53 9.11 -3.75 2.69
N TRP A 54 9.31 -3.85 1.39
CA TRP A 54 8.84 -2.91 0.38
C TRP A 54 7.32 -2.73 0.48
N ARG A 55 6.54 -3.82 0.56
CA ARG A 55 5.08 -3.77 0.74
C ARG A 55 4.69 -2.94 1.97
N PHE A 56 5.38 -3.14 3.10
CA PHE A 56 5.09 -2.40 4.32
C PHE A 56 5.42 -0.92 4.14
N GLN A 57 6.60 -0.62 3.56
CA GLN A 57 7.05 0.74 3.29
C GLN A 57 6.13 1.47 2.32
N THR A 58 5.69 0.86 1.22
CA THR A 58 4.77 1.46 0.25
C THR A 58 3.42 1.80 0.89
N CYS A 59 2.86 0.88 1.69
CA CYS A 59 1.59 1.13 2.38
C CYS A 59 1.71 2.22 3.43
N ASP A 60 2.77 2.16 4.24
CA ASP A 60 3.04 3.15 5.26
C ASP A 60 3.31 4.52 4.63
N GLN A 61 4.01 4.57 3.50
CA GLN A 61 4.23 5.80 2.73
C GLN A 61 2.93 6.39 2.20
N ILE A 62 2.03 5.58 1.63
CA ILE A 62 0.72 6.04 1.15
C ILE A 62 -0.11 6.62 2.31
N LEU A 63 -0.15 5.93 3.45
CA LEU A 63 -0.88 6.40 4.64
C LEU A 63 -0.28 7.69 5.23
N ARG A 64 1.05 7.78 5.29
CA ARG A 64 1.78 8.98 5.74
C ARG A 64 1.54 10.16 4.82
N THR A 65 1.66 9.96 3.50
CA THR A 65 1.41 11.01 2.51
C THR A 65 -0.04 11.49 2.58
N LYS A 66 -1.01 10.58 2.66
CA LYS A 66 -2.43 10.92 2.86
C LYS A 66 -2.64 11.77 4.10
N LYS A 67 -2.11 11.35 5.25
CA LYS A 67 -2.23 12.09 6.52
C LYS A 67 -1.61 13.49 6.41
N HIS A 68 -0.44 13.60 5.78
CA HIS A 68 0.23 14.89 5.55
C HIS A 68 -0.61 15.83 4.69
N LEU A 69 -1.11 15.35 3.54
CA LEU A 69 -1.93 16.12 2.62
C LEU A 69 -3.23 16.60 3.30
N MET A 70 -3.92 15.71 4.01
CA MET A 70 -5.13 16.07 4.76
C MET A 70 -4.86 17.14 5.83
N ALA A 71 -3.79 17.00 6.60
CA ALA A 71 -3.43 17.98 7.63
C ALA A 71 -3.11 19.35 7.02
N ARG A 72 -2.41 19.37 5.87
CA ARG A 72 -2.04 20.60 5.16
C ARG A 72 -3.25 21.30 4.55
N ILE A 73 -4.15 20.55 3.92
CA ILE A 73 -5.43 21.05 3.41
C ILE A 73 -6.26 21.64 4.56
N ALA A 74 -6.39 20.93 5.69
CA ALA A 74 -7.13 21.42 6.85
C ALA A 74 -6.53 22.73 7.40
N GLY A 75 -5.20 22.87 7.40
CA GLY A 75 -4.53 24.11 7.78
C GLY A 75 -4.85 25.28 6.84
N ILE A 76 -4.86 25.01 5.53
CA ILE A 76 -5.23 26.00 4.51
C ILE A 76 -6.69 26.42 4.68
N GLN A 77 -7.61 25.48 4.83
CA GLN A 77 -9.04 25.74 5.03
C GLN A 77 -9.29 26.59 6.28
N ARG A 78 -8.60 26.30 7.38
CA ARG A 78 -8.64 27.17 8.57
C ARG A 78 -8.13 28.57 8.23
N SER A 79 -7.02 28.72 7.52
CA SER A 79 -6.52 30.05 7.14
C SER A 79 -7.51 30.83 6.27
N LEU A 80 -8.17 30.18 5.32
CA LEU A 80 -9.22 30.78 4.48
C LEU A 80 -10.40 31.27 5.33
N GLN A 81 -10.86 30.47 6.31
CA GLN A 81 -11.94 30.84 7.23
C GLN A 81 -11.61 32.07 8.09
N HIS A 82 -10.33 32.29 8.41
CA HIS A 82 -9.87 33.47 9.15
C HIS A 82 -9.62 34.71 8.25
N GLY A 83 -10.14 34.70 7.02
CA GLY A 83 -10.13 35.86 6.12
C GLY A 83 -8.93 35.93 5.16
N ASN A 84 -8.08 34.90 5.11
CA ASN A 84 -6.91 34.89 4.22
C ASN A 84 -7.29 34.59 2.76
N THR A 85 -7.69 35.61 2.00
CA THR A 85 -8.29 35.43 0.67
C THR A 85 -7.27 35.48 -0.48
N ARG A 86 -5.98 35.21 -0.20
CA ARG A 86 -4.93 35.28 -1.23
C ARG A 86 -5.16 34.20 -2.28
N ARG A 87 -5.19 34.59 -3.57
CA ARG A 87 -5.38 33.67 -4.71
C ARG A 87 -4.41 32.47 -4.69
N GLY A 88 -3.17 32.67 -4.26
CA GLY A 88 -2.17 31.60 -4.16
C GLY A 88 -2.54 30.49 -3.17
N ILE A 89 -3.35 30.78 -2.15
CA ILE A 89 -3.79 29.80 -1.16
C ILE A 89 -4.85 28.88 -1.74
N TRP A 90 -5.80 29.43 -2.50
CA TRP A 90 -6.79 28.67 -3.26
C TRP A 90 -6.14 27.76 -4.31
N GLN A 91 -5.13 28.27 -5.02
CA GLN A 91 -4.35 27.47 -5.98
C GLN A 91 -3.60 26.33 -5.30
N LEU A 92 -2.99 26.61 -4.13
CA LEU A 92 -2.30 25.59 -3.35
C LEU A 92 -3.28 24.52 -2.83
N GLU A 93 -4.45 24.91 -2.32
CA GLU A 93 -5.47 23.96 -1.90
C GLU A 93 -5.91 23.05 -3.06
N SER A 94 -6.22 23.63 -4.22
CA SER A 94 -6.64 22.87 -5.40
C SER A 94 -5.58 21.87 -5.85
N LYS A 95 -4.30 22.27 -5.84
CA LYS A 95 -3.17 21.37 -6.13
C LYS A 95 -3.10 20.21 -5.13
N LEU A 96 -3.14 20.50 -3.83
CA LEU A 96 -3.06 19.47 -2.78
C LEU A 96 -4.27 18.52 -2.80
N GLN A 97 -5.46 19.03 -3.14
CA GLN A 97 -6.64 18.21 -3.38
C GLN A 97 -6.44 17.26 -4.57
N GLY A 98 -5.78 17.72 -5.64
CA GLY A 98 -5.36 16.87 -6.75
C GLY A 98 -4.41 15.75 -6.33
N GLU A 99 -3.36 16.09 -5.59
CA GLU A 99 -2.41 15.11 -5.05
C GLU A 99 -3.10 14.10 -4.12
N LEU A 100 -4.03 14.56 -3.27
CA LEU A 100 -4.79 13.69 -2.38
C LEU A 100 -5.67 12.70 -3.15
N ARG A 101 -6.32 13.12 -4.26
CA ARG A 101 -7.10 12.22 -5.12
C ARG A 101 -6.25 11.10 -5.69
N GLU A 102 -5.05 11.41 -6.16
CA GLU A 102 -4.14 10.38 -6.68
C GLU A 102 -3.71 9.40 -5.58
N ILE A 103 -3.39 9.89 -4.38
CA ILE A 103 -3.04 9.02 -3.24
C ILE A 103 -4.22 8.13 -2.83
N LEU A 104 -5.45 8.66 -2.82
CA LEU A 104 -6.64 7.87 -2.51
C LEU A 104 -6.90 6.79 -3.56
N LYS A 105 -6.67 7.09 -4.85
CA LYS A 105 -6.78 6.11 -5.95
C LYS A 105 -5.76 4.98 -5.80
N GLN A 106 -4.53 5.31 -5.42
CA GLN A 106 -3.49 4.29 -5.11
C GLN A 106 -3.89 3.43 -3.91
N GLU A 107 -4.39 4.05 -2.84
CA GLU A 107 -4.88 3.35 -1.65
C GLU A 107 -6.05 2.41 -1.98
N GLU A 108 -7.05 2.88 -2.74
CA GLU A 108 -8.20 2.10 -3.18
C GLU A 108 -7.78 0.88 -4.01
N LEU A 109 -6.89 1.07 -4.98
CA LEU A 109 -6.37 0.00 -5.81
C LEU A 109 -5.67 -1.08 -4.97
N MET A 110 -4.83 -0.68 -4.01
CA MET A 110 -4.20 -1.60 -3.07
C MET A 110 -5.24 -2.37 -2.23
N TRP A 111 -6.27 -1.68 -1.72
CA TRP A 111 -7.32 -2.32 -0.91
C TRP A 111 -8.21 -3.26 -1.73
N PHE A 112 -8.55 -2.89 -2.96
CA PHE A 112 -9.34 -3.72 -3.86
C PHE A 112 -8.61 -5.03 -4.16
N GLN A 113 -7.32 -4.97 -4.46
CA GLN A 113 -6.51 -6.15 -4.76
C GLN A 113 -6.31 -7.05 -3.54
N ARG A 114 -6.08 -6.46 -2.36
CA ARG A 114 -6.03 -7.21 -1.09
C ARG A 114 -7.35 -7.88 -0.76
N SER A 115 -8.45 -7.16 -0.94
CA SER A 115 -9.81 -7.68 -0.70
C SER A 115 -10.15 -8.81 -1.66
N ARG A 116 -9.81 -8.67 -2.95
CA ARG A 116 -10.00 -9.72 -3.95
C ARG A 116 -9.13 -10.95 -3.69
N ALA A 117 -7.86 -10.76 -3.33
CA ALA A 117 -6.98 -11.86 -2.94
C ALA A 117 -7.49 -12.60 -1.71
N LYS A 118 -8.05 -11.87 -0.73
CA LYS A 118 -8.71 -12.44 0.45
C LYS A 118 -10.00 -13.18 0.07
N TRP A 119 -10.83 -12.61 -0.79
CA TRP A 119 -12.07 -13.25 -1.24
C TRP A 119 -11.82 -14.56 -2.01
N LEU A 120 -10.85 -14.58 -2.92
CA LEU A 120 -10.44 -15.82 -3.61
C LEU A 120 -9.92 -16.88 -2.63
N LYS A 121 -9.23 -16.47 -1.57
CA LYS A 121 -8.77 -17.38 -0.50
C LYS A 121 -9.93 -17.97 0.31
N ASP A 122 -10.92 -17.15 0.64
CA ASP A 122 -12.06 -17.59 1.45
C ASP A 122 -13.07 -18.40 0.59
N GLY A 123 -13.18 -18.11 -0.71
CA GLY A 123 -13.96 -18.89 -1.68
C GLY A 123 -13.38 -20.28 -1.96
N ALA A 124 -12.04 -20.42 -2.04
CA ALA A 124 -11.36 -21.71 -2.20
C ALA A 124 -11.39 -22.59 -0.93
N ARG A 125 -11.99 -22.08 0.16
CA ARG A 125 -12.10 -22.76 1.45
C ARG A 125 -13.48 -23.41 1.68
N ASN A 126 -14.38 -23.31 0.70
CA ASN A 126 -15.76 -23.81 0.72
C ASN A 126 -16.00 -25.02 -0.22
N THR A 127 -14.95 -25.74 -0.62
CA THR A 127 -15.05 -27.04 -1.29
C THR A 127 -14.06 -28.02 -0.68
#